data_AF-A0A9W6MAT9-F1
#
_entry.id   AF-A0A9W6MAT9-F1
#
_cell.length_a   1.000
_cell.length_b   1.000
_cell.length_c   1.000
_cell.angle_alpha   90.00
_cell.angle_beta   90.00
_cell.angle_gamma   90.00
#
_symmetry.space_group_name_H-M   'P 1'
#
loop_
_entity.id
_entity.type
_entity.pdbx_description
1 polymer ?
#
loop_
_entity_poly.entity_id
_entity_poly.type
_entity_poly.pdbx_seq_one_letter_code
_entity_poly.pdbx_strand_id
1 'polypeptide(L)'
;MTEHFLGVLGIGEALGVSRHAVHKWRSRYPSDSNHPFPEPDVEVDGAPGWRADRLAEIVRWRDGLPGRGAGGGRPSAARQEYLRAATVRGLDRDEAMRALATFTEEFPEMTEPEICAWLIETWRR
;
A
#
# COMPACT_ATOMS: atom_id res chain seq x y z
N MET A 1 -24.90 -1.39 -29.93
CA MET A 1 -24.05 -0.56 -29.06
C MET A 1 -22.71 -1.25 -28.97
N THR A 2 -21.62 -0.53 -29.24
CA THR A 2 -20.27 -1.10 -29.07
C THR A 2 -19.93 -1.01 -27.59
N GLU A 3 -19.76 -2.16 -26.94
CA GLU A 3 -19.27 -2.18 -25.56
C GLU A 3 -17.78 -1.86 -25.55
N HIS A 4 -17.40 -0.82 -24.82
CA HIS A 4 -16.02 -0.38 -24.70
C HIS A 4 -15.41 -0.96 -23.42
N PHE A 5 -14.39 -1.80 -23.60
CA PHE A 5 -13.64 -2.40 -22.51
C PHE A 5 -12.30 -1.69 -22.32
N LEU A 6 -11.95 -1.41 -21.07
CA LEU A 6 -10.66 -0.91 -20.64
C LEU A 6 -9.76 -2.08 -20.30
N GLY A 7 -8.59 -2.15 -20.93
CA GLY A 7 -7.51 -3.02 -20.47
C GLY A 7 -6.75 -2.42 -19.28
N VAL A 8 -5.73 -3.14 -18.80
CA VAL A 8 -4.84 -2.67 -17.72
C VAL A 8 -4.18 -1.31 -17.99
N LEU A 9 -3.94 -0.97 -19.26
CA LEU A 9 -3.45 0.35 -19.68
C LEU A 9 -4.50 1.43 -19.44
N GLY A 10 -5.72 1.21 -19.94
CA GLY A 10 -6.82 2.18 -19.81
C GLY A 10 -7.23 2.42 -18.36
N ILE A 11 -7.22 1.37 -17.52
CA ILE A 11 -7.42 1.53 -16.06
C ILE A 11 -6.27 2.35 -15.45
N GLY A 12 -5.03 2.06 -15.83
CA GLY A 12 -3.86 2.79 -15.35
C GLY A 12 -3.96 4.29 -15.65
N GLU A 13 -4.23 4.64 -16.90
CA GLU A 13 -4.40 6.02 -17.36
C GLU A 13 -5.56 6.71 -16.64
N ALA A 14 -6.72 6.06 -16.55
CA ALA A 14 -7.90 6.64 -15.92
C ALA A 14 -7.72 6.88 -14.40
N LEU A 15 -6.86 6.11 -13.74
CA LEU A 15 -6.61 6.20 -12.30
C LEU A 15 -5.30 6.91 -11.93
N GLY A 16 -4.53 7.39 -12.92
CA GLY A 16 -3.24 8.04 -12.72
C GLY A 16 -2.16 7.10 -12.16
N VAL A 17 -2.20 5.81 -12.49
CA VAL A 17 -1.24 4.79 -12.03
C VAL A 17 -0.60 4.06 -13.21
N SER A 18 0.54 3.40 -12.97
CA SER A 18 1.16 2.59 -14.02
C SER A 18 0.38 1.29 -14.28
N ARG A 19 0.44 0.79 -15.52
CA ARG A 19 -0.09 -0.54 -15.87
C ARG A 19 0.44 -1.67 -14.96
N HIS A 20 1.69 -1.54 -14.53
CA HIS A 20 2.34 -2.50 -13.63
C HIS A 20 1.71 -2.47 -12.23
N ALA A 21 1.18 -1.32 -11.79
CA ALA A 21 0.41 -1.26 -10.55
C ALA A 21 -0.87 -2.09 -10.65
N VAL A 22 -1.61 -1.96 -11.75
CA VAL A 22 -2.83 -2.74 -12.01
C VAL A 22 -2.53 -4.24 -12.08
N HIS A 23 -1.45 -4.65 -12.74
CA HIS A 23 -1.00 -6.05 -12.71
C HIS A 23 -0.68 -6.54 -11.30
N LYS A 24 0.01 -5.73 -10.49
CA LYS A 24 0.31 -6.09 -9.10
C LYS A 24 -0.94 -6.20 -8.25
N TRP A 25 -1.96 -5.38 -8.47
CA TRP A 25 -3.22 -5.49 -7.75
C TRP A 25 -3.89 -6.83 -8.01
N ARG A 26 -4.03 -7.24 -9.28
CA ARG A 26 -4.57 -8.56 -9.64
C ARG A 26 -3.82 -9.73 -9.00
N SER A 27 -2.48 -9.64 -8.94
CA SER A 27 -1.66 -10.70 -8.35
C SER A 27 -1.69 -10.72 -6.82
N ARG A 28 -1.80 -9.55 -6.16
CA ARG A 28 -1.79 -9.43 -4.68
C ARG A 28 -3.16 -9.65 -4.06
N TYR A 29 -4.22 -9.42 -4.82
CA TYR A 29 -5.60 -9.51 -4.37
C TYR A 29 -6.38 -10.44 -5.32
N PRO A 30 -6.03 -11.74 -5.35
CA PRO A 30 -6.80 -12.73 -6.10
C PRO A 30 -8.23 -12.86 -5.57
N SER A 31 -9.10 -13.56 -6.31
CA SER A 31 -10.53 -13.69 -6.02
C SER A 31 -10.83 -14.36 -4.67
N ASP A 32 -9.90 -15.16 -4.15
CA ASP A 32 -9.95 -15.81 -2.84
C ASP A 32 -9.35 -14.98 -1.70
N SER A 33 -8.86 -13.77 -1.97
CA SER A 33 -8.33 -12.88 -0.93
C SER A 33 -9.44 -12.17 -0.14
N ASN A 34 -9.11 -11.66 1.06
CA ASN A 34 -10.04 -10.91 1.90
C ASN A 34 -10.51 -9.57 1.28
N HIS A 35 -9.83 -9.07 0.25
CA HIS A 35 -10.19 -7.82 -0.44
C HIS A 35 -9.89 -7.94 -1.94
N PRO A 36 -10.63 -8.80 -2.66
CA PRO A 36 -10.28 -9.23 -4.01
C PRO A 36 -10.35 -8.06 -5.00
N PHE A 37 -9.39 -8.01 -5.91
CA PHE A 37 -9.45 -7.05 -7.02
C PHE A 37 -10.61 -7.43 -7.96
N PRO A 38 -11.41 -6.47 -8.46
CA PRO A 38 -12.52 -6.74 -9.36
C PRO A 38 -12.14 -7.61 -10.56
N GLU A 39 -12.88 -8.70 -10.77
CA GLU A 39 -12.67 -9.58 -11.92
C GLU A 39 -13.00 -8.86 -13.24
N PRO A 40 -12.24 -9.14 -14.32
CA PRO A 40 -12.54 -8.60 -15.63
C PRO A 40 -13.87 -9.13 -16.16
N ASP A 41 -14.56 -8.33 -16.96
CA ASP A 41 -15.79 -8.74 -17.64
C ASP A 41 -15.49 -9.66 -18.83
N VAL A 42 -14.31 -9.48 -19.45
CA VAL A 42 -13.86 -10.27 -20.60
C VAL A 42 -12.37 -10.57 -20.50
N GLU A 43 -11.94 -11.67 -21.12
CA GLU A 43 -10.54 -11.97 -21.37
C GLU A 43 -10.36 -12.30 -22.85
N VAL A 44 -9.54 -11.52 -23.54
CA VAL A 44 -9.28 -11.66 -24.99
C VAL A 44 -7.79 -11.90 -25.17
N ASP A 45 -7.41 -13.08 -25.68
CA ASP A 45 -6.02 -13.50 -25.85
C ASP A 45 -5.17 -13.34 -24.57
N GLY A 46 -5.77 -13.61 -23.40
CA GLY A 46 -5.12 -13.45 -22.09
C GLY A 46 -5.02 -11.99 -21.59
N ALA A 47 -5.55 -11.03 -22.37
CA ALA A 47 -5.68 -9.65 -21.95
C ALA A 47 -7.03 -9.43 -21.24
N PRO A 48 -7.03 -9.02 -19.97
CA PRO A 48 -8.27 -8.75 -19.25
C PRO A 48 -8.88 -7.42 -19.68
N GLY A 49 -10.21 -7.35 -19.73
CA GLY A 49 -10.99 -6.16 -20.04
C GLY A 49 -12.10 -5.92 -19.02
N TRP A 50 -12.23 -4.66 -18.59
CA TRP A 50 -13.32 -4.21 -17.72
C TRP A 50 -14.19 -3.22 -18.47
N ARG A 51 -15.50 -3.28 -18.28
CA ARG A 51 -16.40 -2.26 -18.83
C ARG A 51 -16.04 -0.89 -18.25
N ALA A 52 -16.09 0.14 -19.08
CA ALA A 52 -15.66 1.48 -18.69
C ALA A 52 -16.44 2.05 -17.49
N ASP A 53 -17.70 1.67 -17.32
CA ASP A 53 -18.56 2.06 -16.19
C ASP A 53 -18.23 1.36 -14.87
N ARG A 54 -17.49 0.24 -14.90
CA ARG A 54 -16.98 -0.45 -13.71
C ARG A 54 -15.72 0.20 -13.14
N LEU A 55 -15.19 1.25 -13.76
CA LEU A 55 -14.06 2.00 -13.20
C LEU A 55 -14.35 2.51 -11.78
N ALA A 56 -15.60 2.90 -11.49
CA ALA A 56 -16.02 3.34 -10.17
C ALA A 56 -15.93 2.23 -9.10
N GLU A 57 -16.08 0.96 -9.48
CA GLU A 57 -15.88 -0.18 -8.59
C GLU A 57 -14.41 -0.34 -8.22
N ILE A 58 -13.51 -0.21 -9.20
CA ILE A 58 -12.07 -0.28 -8.99
C ILE A 58 -11.58 0.86 -8.08
N VAL A 59 -12.16 2.06 -8.22
CA VAL A 59 -11.88 3.19 -7.30
C VAL A 59 -12.28 2.84 -5.88
N ARG A 60 -13.53 2.39 -5.65
CA ARG A 60 -14.00 2.00 -4.31
C ARG A 60 -13.14 0.89 -3.71
N TRP A 61 -12.77 -0.10 -4.51
CA TRP A 61 -11.86 -1.15 -4.08
C TRP A 61 -10.51 -0.57 -3.64
N ARG A 62 -9.94 0.35 -4.44
CA ARG A 62 -8.64 0.98 -4.13
C ARG A 62 -8.70 1.79 -2.84
N ASP A 63 -9.79 2.51 -2.60
CA ASP A 63 -9.98 3.32 -1.41
C ASP A 63 -10.17 2.47 -0.14
N GLY A 64 -10.63 1.23 -0.30
CA GLY A 64 -10.70 0.22 0.76
C GLY A 64 -9.37 -0.46 1.06
N LEU A 65 -8.31 -0.20 0.30
CA LEU A 65 -6.99 -0.74 0.61
C LEU A 65 -6.44 -0.10 1.89
N PRO A 66 -5.83 -0.88 2.79
CA PRO A 66 -5.13 -0.32 3.93
C PRO A 66 -4.02 0.60 3.37
N GLY A 67 -3.98 1.85 3.85
CA GLY A 67 -3.24 2.95 3.22
C GLY A 67 -1.78 2.63 2.87
N ARG A 68 -1.17 3.43 1.99
CA ARG A 68 0.26 3.34 1.61
C ARG A 68 1.13 3.26 2.89
N GLY A 69 1.54 2.04 3.27
CA GLY A 69 2.34 1.81 4.49
C GLY A 69 1.79 0.74 5.44
N ALA A 70 0.55 0.30 5.30
CA ALA A 70 -0.07 -0.68 6.19
C ALA A 70 0.23 -2.15 5.84
N GLY A 71 0.78 -2.42 4.65
CA GLY A 71 1.08 -3.78 4.19
C GLY A 71 2.45 -3.90 3.51
N GLY A 72 3.49 -4.21 4.30
CA GLY A 72 4.67 -4.93 3.81
C GLY A 72 5.52 -4.29 2.71
N GLY A 73 5.56 -2.96 2.59
CA GLY A 73 6.67 -2.30 1.86
C GLY A 73 7.99 -2.55 2.60
N ARG A 74 9.12 -2.61 1.88
CA ARG A 74 10.45 -2.57 2.52
C ARG A 74 10.47 -1.34 3.43
N PRO A 75 10.69 -1.49 4.75
CA PRO A 75 10.69 -0.34 5.66
C PRO A 75 11.67 0.72 5.14
N SER A 76 11.34 2.00 5.31
CA SER A 76 12.27 3.08 4.98
C SER A 76 13.61 2.85 5.70
N ALA A 77 14.72 3.38 5.19
CA ALA A 77 16.02 3.19 5.84
C ALA A 77 15.98 3.63 7.31
N ALA A 78 15.31 4.75 7.60
CA ALA A 78 15.08 5.25 8.95
C ALA A 78 14.26 4.27 9.82
N ARG A 79 13.17 3.70 9.29
CA ARG A 79 12.37 2.69 10.00
C ARG A 79 13.18 1.41 10.28
N GLN A 80 14.05 0.98 9.35
CA GLN A 80 14.93 -0.17 9.60
C GLN A 80 15.95 0.10 10.69
N GLU A 81 16.55 1.30 10.70
CA GLU A 81 17.52 1.70 11.71
C GLU A 81 16.88 1.79 13.10
N TYR A 82 15.68 2.38 13.16
CA TYR A 82 14.87 2.42 14.38
C TYR A 82 14.57 1.03 14.92
N LEU A 83 14.06 0.12 14.06
CA LEU A 83 13.75 -1.25 14.48
C LEU A 83 14.99 -2.00 14.99
N ARG A 84 16.16 -1.80 14.36
CA ARG A 84 17.43 -2.37 14.85
C ARG A 84 17.81 -1.82 16.23
N ALA A 85 17.71 -0.51 16.42
CA ALA A 85 18.00 0.13 17.71
C ALA A 85 17.01 -0.31 18.81
N ALA A 86 15.73 -0.50 18.47
CA ALA A 86 14.70 -0.97 19.37
C ALA A 86 14.99 -2.40 19.87
N THR A 87 15.40 -3.30 18.97
CA THR A 87 15.77 -4.67 19.33
C THR A 87 16.98 -4.72 20.27
N VAL A 88 17.98 -3.86 20.10
CA VAL A 88 19.13 -3.76 21.02
C VAL A 88 18.69 -3.36 22.44
N ARG A 89 17.56 -2.66 22.57
CA ARG A 89 16.98 -2.25 23.86
C ARG A 89 15.98 -3.28 24.43
N GLY A 90 15.79 -4.40 23.75
CA GLY A 90 14.88 -5.46 24.18
C GLY A 90 13.41 -5.23 23.81
N LEU A 91 13.11 -4.25 22.96
CA LEU A 91 11.76 -4.11 22.40
C LEU A 91 11.55 -5.12 21.28
N ASP A 92 10.42 -5.82 21.32
CA ASP A 92 10.00 -6.60 20.17
C ASP A 92 9.52 -5.70 19.02
N ARG A 93 9.33 -6.30 17.84
CA ARG A 93 8.95 -5.56 16.63
C ARG A 93 7.60 -4.87 16.77
N ASP A 94 6.64 -5.50 17.44
CA ASP A 94 5.27 -4.98 17.54
C ASP A 94 5.19 -3.88 18.60
N GLU A 95 5.96 -3.99 19.68
CA GLU A 95 6.20 -2.93 20.67
C GLU A 95 6.85 -1.70 20.01
N ALA A 96 7.90 -1.90 19.23
CA ALA A 96 8.57 -0.82 18.50
C ALA A 96 7.61 -0.16 17.48
N MET A 97 6.84 -0.95 16.75
CA MET A 97 5.87 -0.41 15.80
C MET A 97 4.73 0.36 16.48
N ARG A 98 4.25 -0.09 17.64
CA ARG A 98 3.25 0.63 18.44
C ARG A 98 3.81 1.95 18.95
N ALA A 99 5.02 1.96 19.50
CA ALA A 99 5.68 3.17 19.95
C ALA A 99 5.85 4.18 18.81
N LEU A 100 6.34 3.74 17.64
CA LEU A 100 6.50 4.61 16.47
C LEU A 100 5.16 5.21 16.00
N ALA A 101 4.08 4.41 16.02
CA ALA A 101 2.74 4.89 15.68
C ALA A 101 2.28 5.99 16.66
N THR A 102 2.43 5.75 17.97
CA THR A 102 2.09 6.75 19.02
C THR A 102 2.85 8.06 18.81
N PHE A 103 4.17 8.02 18.59
CA PHE A 103 4.94 9.24 18.38
C PHE A 103 4.59 9.95 17.06
N THR A 104 4.15 9.23 16.03
CA THR A 104 3.67 9.84 14.78
C THR A 104 2.34 10.56 14.95
N GLU A 105 1.49 10.09 15.86
CA GLU A 105 0.23 10.75 16.22
C GLU A 105 0.45 11.96 17.14
N GLU A 106 1.38 11.86 18.09
CA GLU A 106 1.67 12.92 19.07
C GLU A 106 2.47 14.10 18.49
N PHE A 107 3.27 13.87 17.45
CA PHE A 107 4.12 14.88 16.82
C PHE A 107 3.77 15.04 15.32
N PRO A 108 2.58 15.56 14.97
CA PRO A 108 2.13 15.67 13.59
C PRO A 108 2.99 16.63 12.73
N GLU A 109 3.78 17.50 13.36
CA GLU A 109 4.75 18.39 12.73
C GLU A 109 6.02 17.66 12.26
N MET A 110 6.27 16.44 12.74
CA MET A 110 7.42 15.62 12.38
C MET A 110 7.02 14.48 11.44
N THR A 111 7.84 14.24 10.43
CA THR A 111 7.69 13.08 9.56
C THR A 111 8.17 11.80 10.26
N GLU A 112 7.66 10.63 9.86
CA GLU A 112 8.08 9.35 10.45
C GLU A 112 9.62 9.14 10.43
N PRO A 113 10.38 9.48 9.36
CA PRO A 113 11.84 9.41 9.40
C PRO A 113 12.48 10.31 10.47
N GLU A 114 11.96 11.52 10.68
CA GLU A 114 12.44 12.45 11.71
C GLU A 114 12.16 11.90 13.11
N ILE A 115 10.98 11.31 13.32
CA ILE A 115 10.62 10.62 14.57
C ILE A 115 11.54 9.42 14.82
N CYS A 116 11.81 8.59 13.81
CA CYS A 116 12.75 7.48 13.92
C CYS A 116 14.14 7.95 14.35
N ALA A 117 14.67 9.01 13.72
CA ALA A 117 15.98 9.58 14.06
C ALA A 117 15.99 10.16 15.48
N TRP A 118 14.94 10.88 15.86
CA TRP A 118 14.79 11.46 17.19
C TRP A 118 14.69 10.40 18.29
N LEU A 119 13.95 9.30 18.06
CA LEU A 119 13.86 8.18 19.00
C LEU A 119 15.22 7.51 19.21
N ILE A 120 15.97 7.27 18.13
CA ILE A 120 17.33 6.72 18.21
C ILE A 120 18.25 7.65 19.02
N GLU A 121 18.19 8.96 18.77
CA GLU A 121 19.02 9.94 19.47
C GLU A 121 18.65 10.04 20.97
N THR A 122 17.36 10.02 21.28
CA THR A 122 16.85 10.03 22.66
C THR A 122 17.33 8.80 23.44
N TRP A 123 17.51 7.66 22.77
CA TRP A 123 18.03 6.44 23.38
C TRP A 123 19.55 6.40 23.59
N ARG A 124 20.30 7.31 22.95
CA ARG A 124 21.75 7.44 23.13
C ARG A 124 22.12 8.33 24.33
N ARG A 125 21.19 9.13 24.83
CA ARG A 125 21.33 9.95 26.03
C ARG A 125 20.98 9.14 27.28
#